data_AF-A0A119CRX9-F1
#
_entry.id   AF-A0A119CRX9-F1
#
_cell.length_a   1.000
_cell.length_b   1.000
_cell.length_c   1.000
_cell.angle_alpha   90.00
_cell.angle_beta   90.00
_cell.angle_gamma   90.00
#
_symmetry.space_group_name_H-M   'P 1'
#
loop_
_entity.id
_entity.type
_entity.pdbx_description
1 polymer ?
#
loop_
_entity_poly.entity_id
_entity_poly.type
_entity_poly.pdbx_seq_one_letter_code
_entity_poly.pdbx_strand_id
1 'polypeptide(L)' 'PFSILHCQASEAQLRQRLAARNLGGNDASEADVKVLEHQVTDHEPLDDGERAIALQVVTDDAVDVAALHARWLLRV' A
#
# COMPACT_ATOMS: atom_id res chain seq x y z
N PRO A 1 -17.69 -6.25 -9.54
CA PRO A 1 -17.75 -5.31 -8.39
C PRO A 1 -16.52 -4.37 -8.42
N PHE A 2 -16.66 -3.12 -8.01
CA PHE A 2 -15.56 -2.15 -7.89
C PHE A 2 -15.09 -2.08 -6.44
N SER A 3 -13.77 -2.00 -6.20
CA SER A 3 -13.20 -1.91 -4.85
C SER A 3 -11.83 -1.23 -4.88
N ILE A 4 -11.51 -0.50 -3.81
CA ILE A 4 -10.18 0.09 -3.60
C ILE A 4 -9.35 -0.91 -2.79
N LEU A 5 -8.14 -1.24 -3.25
CA LEU A 5 -7.17 -1.95 -2.40
C LEU A 5 -6.33 -0.91 -1.66
N HIS A 6 -6.62 -0.71 -0.38
CA HIS A 6 -5.90 0.24 0.45
C HIS A 6 -4.70 -0.45 1.10
N CYS A 7 -3.59 -0.47 0.37
CA CYS A 7 -2.34 -1.08 0.80
C CYS A 7 -1.65 -0.21 1.86
N GLN A 8 -1.35 -0.80 3.01
CA GLN A 8 -0.67 -0.14 4.11
C GLN A 8 0.56 -0.93 4.51
N ALA A 9 1.58 -0.23 4.99
CA ALA A 9 2.73 -0.80 5.66
C ALA A 9 3.18 0.19 6.74
N SER A 10 3.84 -0.31 7.78
CA SER A 10 4.51 0.59 8.73
C SER A 10 5.58 1.45 8.06
N GLU A 11 5.78 2.66 8.57
CA GLU A 11 6.82 3.58 8.05
C GLU A 11 8.21 2.94 8.09
N ALA A 12 8.51 2.19 9.16
CA ALA A 12 9.77 1.46 9.32
C ALA A 12 10.01 0.50 8.14
N GLN A 13 8.99 -0.24 7.72
CA GLN A 13 9.11 -1.14 6.58
C GLN A 13 9.21 -0.42 5.24
N LEU A 14 8.47 0.67 5.05
CA LEU A 14 8.58 1.48 3.83
C LEU A 14 10.01 1.99 3.66
N ARG A 15 10.61 2.52 4.74
CA ARG A 15 12.02 2.96 4.77
C ARG A 15 13.00 1.81 4.50
N GLN A 16 12.79 0.64 5.12
CA GLN A 16 13.61 -0.54 4.87
C GLN A 16 13.56 -0.98 3.40
N ARG A 17 12.37 -0.99 2.79
CA ARG A 17 12.18 -1.36 1.38
C ARG A 17 12.85 -0.37 0.44
N LEU A 18 12.83 0.92 0.75
CA LEU A 18 13.53 1.94 -0.04
C LEU A 18 15.06 1.76 0.03
N ALA A 19 15.60 1.50 1.22
CA ALA A 19 17.02 1.22 1.38
C ALA A 19 17.45 -0.01 0.56
N ALA A 20 16.67 -1.09 0.60
CA ALA A 20 16.93 -2.30 -0.20
C ALA A 20 16.88 -2.03 -1.71
N ARG A 21 15.91 -1.23 -2.17
CA ARG A 21 15.77 -0.84 -3.58
C ARG A 21 16.95 -0.01 -4.08
N ASN A 22 17.37 0.99 -3.31
CA ASN A 22 18.53 1.82 -3.62
C ASN A 22 19.82 1.01 -3.74
N LEU A 23 20.00 -0.01 -2.89
CA LEU A 23 21.15 -0.93 -2.97
C LEU A 23 21.09 -1.84 -4.21
N GLY A 24 19.89 -2.21 -4.66
CA GLY A 24 19.68 -3.06 -5.83
C GLY A 24 19.93 -2.35 -7.17
N GLY A 25 19.87 -1.02 -7.21
CA GLY A 25 20.16 -0.19 -8.40
C GLY A 25 19.28 -0.46 -9.62
N ASN A 26 18.20 -1.23 -9.46
CA ASN A 26 17.35 -1.75 -10.55
C ASN A 26 15.90 -1.25 -10.46
N ASP A 27 15.65 -0.24 -9.63
CA ASP A 27 14.35 0.42 -9.53
C ASP A 27 14.35 1.63 -10.47
N ALA A 28 13.48 1.59 -11.48
CA ALA A 28 13.30 2.69 -12.43
C ALA A 28 12.52 3.87 -11.84
N SER A 29 11.94 3.71 -10.63
CA SER A 29 11.24 4.79 -9.94
C SER A 29 12.21 5.64 -9.11
N GLU A 30 12.13 6.97 -9.23
CA GLU A 30 12.81 7.92 -8.33
C GLU A 30 12.12 8.00 -6.94
N ALA A 31 11.48 6.92 -6.50
CA ALA A 31 10.87 6.86 -5.18
C ALA A 31 11.98 6.68 -4.15
N ASP A 32 12.56 7.79 -3.70
CA ASP A 32 13.55 7.83 -2.64
C ASP A 32 12.90 8.14 -1.28
N VAL A 33 13.72 8.29 -0.24
CA VAL A 33 13.23 8.62 1.11
C VAL A 33 12.51 9.97 1.16
N LYS A 34 12.90 10.95 0.33
CA LYS A 34 12.22 12.24 0.28
C LYS A 34 10.83 12.12 -0.33
N VAL A 35 10.69 11.27 -1.35
CA VAL A 35 9.37 10.96 -1.92
C VAL A 35 8.46 10.31 -0.87
N LEU A 36 8.98 9.38 -0.06
CA LEU A 36 8.20 8.79 1.03
C LEU A 36 7.77 9.85 2.06
N GLU A 37 8.67 10.74 2.47
CA GLU A 37 8.36 11.80 3.43
C GLU A 37 7.30 12.77 2.90
N HIS A 38 7.37 13.12 1.61
CA HIS A 38 6.35 13.92 0.95
C HIS A 38 5.01 13.18 0.88
N GLN A 39 5.01 11.91 0.49
CA GLN A 39 3.80 11.08 0.45
C GLN A 39 3.12 10.94 1.80
N VAL A 40 3.88 10.82 2.89
CA VAL A 40 3.33 10.75 4.26
C VAL A 40 2.75 12.10 4.67
N THR A 41 3.42 13.20 4.32
CA THR A 41 2.98 14.56 4.69
C THR A 41 1.70 14.96 3.96
N ASP A 42 1.64 14.65 2.67
CA ASP A 42 0.54 15.07 1.79
C ASP A 42 -0.49 13.95 1.59
N HIS A 43 -0.48 12.93 2.45
CA HIS A 43 -1.43 11.82 2.36
C HIS A 43 -2.85 12.32 2.65
N GLU A 44 -3.72 12.27 1.63
CA GLU A 44 -5.15 12.43 1.81
C GLU A 44 -5.79 11.08 2.20
N PRO A 45 -6.39 10.97 3.40
CA PRO A 45 -7.11 9.76 3.79
C PRO A 45 -8.32 9.53 2.90
N LEU A 46 -8.62 8.26 2.61
CA LEU A 46 -9.84 7.88 1.90
C LEU A 46 -11.06 8.48 2.57
N ASP A 47 -12.01 9.02 1.81
CA ASP A 47 -13.28 9.54 2.35
C ASP A 47 -14.27 8.43 2.76
N ASP A 48 -15.45 8.77 3.25
CA ASP A 48 -16.45 7.78 3.68
C ASP A 48 -16.93 6.86 2.54
N GLY A 49 -17.10 7.40 1.33
CA GLY A 49 -17.53 6.63 0.17
C GLY A 49 -16.45 5.66 -0.30
N GLU A 50 -15.21 6.12 -0.32
CA GLU A 50 -14.03 5.32 -0.64
C GLU A 50 -13.79 4.23 0.41
N ARG A 51 -13.87 4.58 1.70
CA ARG A 51 -13.76 3.61 2.81
C ARG A 51 -14.81 2.51 2.70
N ALA A 52 -16.04 2.84 2.30
CA ALA A 52 -17.11 1.86 2.15
C ALA A 52 -16.77 0.75 1.14
N ILE A 53 -16.02 1.07 0.08
CA ILE A 53 -15.60 0.11 -0.96
C ILE A 53 -14.16 -0.36 -0.83
N ALA A 54 -13.43 0.10 0.19
CA ALA A 54 -12.03 -0.24 0.40
C ALA A 54 -11.86 -1.61 1.06
N LEU A 55 -10.88 -2.36 0.59
CA LEU A 55 -10.31 -3.53 1.23
C LEU A 55 -8.93 -3.14 1.77
N GLN A 56 -8.80 -3.14 3.09
CA GLN A 56 -7.49 -2.94 3.73
C GLN A 56 -6.58 -4.13 3.43
N VAL A 57 -5.35 -3.83 2.99
CA VAL A 57 -4.29 -4.80 2.70
C VAL A 57 -3.05 -4.37 3.49
N VAL A 58 -2.84 -5.01 4.64
CA VAL A 58 -1.60 -4.80 5.40
C VAL A 58 -0.51 -5.62 4.73
N THR A 59 0.55 -4.95 4.32
CA THR A 59 1.65 -5.56 3.58
C THR A 59 2.87 -5.77 4.47
N ASP A 60 2.72 -5.66 5.80
CA ASP A 60 3.85 -5.87 6.70
C ASP A 60 4.40 -7.29 6.65
N ASP A 61 3.53 -8.26 6.45
CA ASP A 61 3.88 -9.63 6.20
C ASP A 61 3.35 -10.10 4.85
N ALA A 62 3.47 -11.40 4.57
CA ALA A 62 2.90 -12.01 3.39
C ALA A 62 1.37 -11.77 3.34
N VAL A 63 0.91 -11.20 2.23
CA VAL A 63 -0.52 -10.96 2.00
C VAL A 63 -1.19 -12.28 1.60
N ASP A 64 -2.24 -12.67 2.31
CA ASP A 64 -3.11 -13.78 1.88
C ASP A 64 -4.02 -13.32 0.72
N VAL A 65 -3.52 -13.54 -0.50
CA VAL A 65 -4.22 -13.16 -1.73
C VAL A 65 -5.51 -13.95 -1.91
N ALA A 66 -5.57 -15.20 -1.46
CA ALA A 66 -6.77 -16.02 -1.60
C ALA A 66 -7.90 -15.51 -0.70
N ALA A 67 -7.58 -15.17 0.55
CA ALA A 67 -8.53 -14.53 1.46
C ALA A 67 -8.99 -13.15 0.95
N LEU A 68 -8.09 -12.35 0.39
CA LEU A 68 -8.44 -11.06 -0.21
C LEU A 68 -9.39 -11.23 -1.40
N HIS A 69 -9.12 -12.19 -2.28
CA HIS A 69 -9.99 -12.53 -3.41
C HIS A 69 -11.39 -12.97 -2.96
N ALA A 70 -11.48 -13.84 -1.95
CA ALA A 70 -12.76 -14.27 -1.40
C ALA A 70 -13.56 -13.09 -0.82
N ARG A 71 -12.91 -12.18 -0.09
CA ARG A 71 -13.54 -10.95 0.43
C ARG A 71 -14.06 -10.05 -0.67
N TRP A 72 -13.35 -9.95 -1.80
CA TRP A 72 -13.78 -9.16 -2.94
C TRP A 72 -15.02 -9.74 -3.62
N LEU A 73 -15.09 -11.07 -3.77
CA LEU A 73 -16.27 -11.75 -4.33
C LEU A 73 -17.53 -11.62 -3.45
N LEU A 74 -17.37 -11.54 -2.12
CA LEU A 74 -18.49 -11.35 -1.19
C LEU A 74 -19.08 -9.93 -1.20
N ARG A 75 -18.46 -8.99 -1.92
CA ARG A 75 -18.95 -7.61 -2.08
C ARG A 75 -19.82 -7.42 -3.34
N VAL A 76 -20.16 -8.51 -4.05
CA VAL A 76 -21.09 -8.51 -5.21
C VAL A 76 -22.53 -8.44 -4.75
#